data_AF-A0A3N6M6P8-F1
#
_entry.id   AF-A0A3N6M6P8-F1
#
_cell.length_a   1.000
_cell.length_b   1.000
_cell.length_c   1.000
_cell.angle_alpha   90.00
_cell.angle_beta   90.00
_cell.angle_gamma   90.00
#
_symmetry.space_group_name_H-M   'P 1'
#
loop_
_entity.id
_entity.type
_entity.pdbx_description
1 polymer ?
#
loop_
_entity_poly.entity_id
_entity_poly.type
_entity_poly.pdbx_seq_one_letter_code
_entity_poly.pdbx_strand_id
1 'polypeptide(L)'
;MAHANVLPRFDECIDLYRLAYDRYGTEPFTLDHVDEELSVRNARELLDLAVAYGVLEFDGTTYRVRCEPDDPADAWRSALTTRAQRVQRSLVDRFVLEEDGDLEDRTPDSDVLTYDSNRFESVFVSESDDLDAIADAIVSRSSGSTAGVVLRSPGEDAGHVQWCADRLCDPSAVAETSLEEPLQKEYSDVAGDDKNDLEFRLFLRQP
;
A
#
# COMPACT_ATOMS: atom_id res chain seq x y z
N MET A 1 26.73 21.94 -16.68
CA MET A 1 27.06 20.55 -17.04
C MET A 1 25.89 19.71 -16.58
N ALA A 2 25.13 19.13 -17.50
CA ALA A 2 24.04 18.23 -17.14
C ALA A 2 24.65 16.94 -16.60
N HIS A 3 24.44 16.65 -15.32
CA HIS A 3 24.67 15.31 -14.81
C HIS A 3 23.73 14.40 -15.61
N ALA A 4 24.30 13.47 -16.38
CA ALA A 4 23.50 12.43 -17.00
C ALA A 4 22.70 11.74 -15.88
N ASN A 5 21.38 11.63 -16.06
CA ASN A 5 20.46 10.90 -15.18
C ASN A 5 20.79 9.40 -15.23
N VAL A 6 21.93 9.00 -14.68
CA VAL A 6 22.34 7.61 -14.59
C VAL A 6 21.77 7.05 -13.29
N LEU A 7 20.90 6.05 -13.43
CA LEU A 7 20.35 5.33 -12.30
C LEU A 7 21.48 4.59 -11.57
N PRO A 8 21.65 4.78 -10.25
CA PRO A 8 22.69 4.10 -9.47
C PRO A 8 22.66 2.57 -9.64
N ARG A 9 23.80 1.96 -10.00
CA ARG A 9 23.96 0.49 -10.05
C ARG A 9 22.90 -0.23 -10.90
N PHE A 10 22.34 0.46 -11.90
CA PHE A 10 21.25 -0.08 -12.73
C PHE A 10 21.59 -1.43 -13.36
N ASP A 11 22.78 -1.55 -13.97
CA ASP A 11 23.21 -2.81 -14.60
C ASP A 11 23.28 -3.97 -13.59
N GLU A 12 23.74 -3.71 -12.35
CA GLU A 12 23.77 -4.72 -11.29
C GLU A 12 22.36 -5.14 -10.85
N CYS A 13 21.40 -4.21 -10.82
CA CYS A 13 20.00 -4.53 -10.55
C CYS A 13 19.37 -5.35 -11.68
N ILE A 14 19.72 -5.08 -12.94
CA ILE A 14 19.26 -5.89 -14.08
C ILE A 14 19.86 -7.30 -14.03
N ASP A 15 21.15 -7.44 -13.71
CA ASP A 15 21.77 -8.74 -13.54
C ASP A 15 21.16 -9.53 -12.37
N LEU A 16 20.88 -8.86 -11.23
CA LEU A 16 20.16 -9.46 -10.11
C LEU A 16 18.76 -9.93 -10.52
N TYR A 17 17.99 -9.10 -11.24
CA TYR A 17 16.67 -9.47 -11.74
C TYR A 17 16.74 -10.72 -12.62
N ARG A 18 17.71 -10.79 -13.54
CA ARG A 18 17.89 -11.95 -14.42
C ARG A 18 18.21 -13.21 -13.63
N LEU A 19 19.14 -13.12 -12.68
CA LEU A 19 19.50 -14.26 -11.82
C LEU A 19 18.31 -14.72 -10.98
N ALA A 20 17.56 -13.80 -10.39
CA ALA A 20 16.37 -14.10 -9.60
C ALA A 20 15.27 -14.74 -10.45
N TYR A 21 15.02 -14.22 -11.65
CA TYR A 21 14.02 -14.78 -12.56
C TYR A 21 14.45 -16.16 -13.12
N ASP A 22 15.71 -16.34 -13.51
CA ASP A 22 16.21 -17.64 -13.98
C ASP A 22 16.12 -18.72 -12.89
N ARG A 23 16.25 -18.31 -11.61
CA ARG A 23 16.27 -19.22 -10.47
C ARG A 23 14.90 -19.49 -9.87
N TYR A 24 14.09 -18.45 -9.69
CA TYR A 24 12.82 -18.48 -8.95
C TYR A 24 11.62 -18.15 -9.83
N GLY A 25 11.82 -17.65 -11.06
CA GLY A 25 10.74 -17.15 -11.90
C GLY A 25 10.01 -16.00 -11.22
N THR A 26 8.70 -16.16 -11.04
CA THR A 26 7.82 -15.22 -10.32
C THR A 26 7.56 -15.65 -8.87
N GLU A 27 8.13 -16.77 -8.42
CA GLU A 27 7.92 -17.27 -7.06
C GLU A 27 8.63 -16.37 -6.02
N PRO A 28 8.09 -16.25 -4.79
CA PRO A 28 8.72 -15.46 -3.75
C PRO A 28 10.07 -16.04 -3.26
N PHE A 29 11.02 -15.16 -2.93
CA PHE A 29 12.32 -15.51 -2.38
C PHE A 29 12.77 -14.53 -1.28
N THR A 30 13.66 -14.95 -0.39
CA THR A 30 14.14 -14.14 0.74
C THR A 30 15.54 -13.59 0.48
N LEU A 31 15.99 -12.66 1.34
CA LEU A 31 17.38 -12.20 1.34
C LEU A 31 18.36 -13.37 1.52
N ASP A 32 18.04 -14.31 2.43
CA ASP A 32 18.88 -15.48 2.70
C ASP A 32 19.05 -16.36 1.45
N HIS A 33 17.98 -16.55 0.66
CA HIS A 33 18.08 -17.27 -0.62
C HIS A 33 19.07 -16.58 -1.59
N VAL A 34 19.05 -15.24 -1.65
CA VAL A 34 19.96 -14.47 -2.52
C VAL A 34 21.40 -14.58 -2.05
N ASP A 35 21.64 -14.49 -0.74
CA ASP A 35 22.98 -14.59 -0.17
C ASP A 35 23.57 -16.00 -0.33
N GLU A 36 22.76 -17.05 -0.14
CA GLU A 36 23.19 -18.44 -0.22
C GLU A 36 23.32 -18.95 -1.66
N GLU A 37 22.33 -18.65 -2.52
CA GLU A 37 22.23 -19.28 -3.84
C GLU A 37 22.77 -18.41 -4.97
N LEU A 38 22.61 -17.08 -4.87
CA LEU A 38 23.03 -16.15 -5.92
C LEU A 38 24.39 -15.51 -5.62
N SER A 39 24.86 -15.57 -4.36
CA SER A 39 26.18 -15.06 -3.92
C SER A 39 26.43 -13.60 -4.35
N VAL A 40 25.38 -12.78 -4.31
CA VAL A 40 25.42 -11.39 -4.75
C VAL A 40 26.01 -10.51 -3.66
N ARG A 41 27.03 -9.71 -4.01
CA ARG A 41 27.62 -8.76 -3.05
C ARG A 41 26.67 -7.60 -2.79
N ASN A 42 26.52 -7.22 -1.51
CA ASN A 42 25.57 -6.18 -1.08
C ASN A 42 24.13 -6.50 -1.52
N ALA A 43 23.73 -7.78 -1.44
CA ALA A 43 22.43 -8.27 -1.88
C ALA A 43 21.28 -7.40 -1.37
N ARG A 44 21.28 -7.04 -0.08
CA ARG A 44 20.26 -6.18 0.52
C ARG A 44 20.11 -4.84 -0.18
N GLU A 45 21.21 -4.13 -0.42
CA GLU A 45 21.18 -2.82 -1.06
C GLU A 45 20.72 -2.92 -2.53
N LEU A 46 21.15 -3.97 -3.24
CA LEU A 46 20.72 -4.21 -4.62
C LEU A 46 19.26 -4.61 -4.73
N LEU A 47 18.74 -5.38 -3.76
CA LEU A 47 17.32 -5.72 -3.66
C LEU A 47 16.49 -4.47 -3.38
N ASP A 48 16.92 -3.63 -2.43
CA ASP A 48 16.24 -2.36 -2.13
C ASP A 48 16.19 -1.45 -3.37
N LEU A 49 17.29 -1.36 -4.13
CA LEU A 49 17.36 -0.61 -5.38
C LEU A 49 16.49 -1.22 -6.49
N ALA A 50 16.51 -2.55 -6.66
CA ALA A 50 15.69 -3.24 -7.65
C ALA A 50 14.18 -3.09 -7.34
N VAL A 51 13.83 -3.13 -6.06
CA VAL A 51 12.49 -2.79 -5.59
C VAL A 51 12.18 -1.32 -5.89
N ALA A 52 13.09 -0.38 -5.60
CA ALA A 52 12.92 1.03 -5.93
C ALA A 52 12.72 1.30 -7.43
N TYR A 53 13.41 0.56 -8.30
CA TYR A 53 13.26 0.60 -9.75
C TYR A 53 12.01 -0.13 -10.26
N GLY A 54 11.24 -0.76 -9.36
CA GLY A 54 9.96 -1.42 -9.70
C GLY A 54 10.10 -2.72 -10.48
N VAL A 55 11.32 -3.27 -10.59
CA VAL A 55 11.56 -4.58 -11.23
C VAL A 55 11.30 -5.74 -10.28
N LEU A 56 11.43 -5.48 -8.97
CA LEU A 56 11.03 -6.39 -7.90
C LEU A 56 9.95 -5.76 -7.02
N GLU A 57 9.21 -6.60 -6.31
CA GLU A 57 8.28 -6.23 -5.25
C GLU A 57 8.75 -6.84 -3.93
N PHE A 58 8.44 -6.17 -2.81
CA PHE A 58 8.72 -6.63 -1.46
C PHE A 58 7.47 -6.44 -0.60
N ASP A 59 7.03 -7.50 0.08
CA ASP A 59 5.84 -7.52 0.93
C ASP A 59 6.13 -7.24 2.41
N GLY A 60 7.40 -7.07 2.79
CA GLY A 60 7.84 -6.96 4.19
C GLY A 60 8.71 -8.13 4.65
N THR A 61 8.58 -9.29 4.00
CA THR A 61 9.31 -10.52 4.34
C THR A 61 10.00 -11.14 3.12
N THR A 62 9.34 -11.15 1.97
CA THR A 62 9.79 -11.80 0.74
C THR A 62 9.82 -10.86 -0.45
N TYR A 63 10.69 -11.16 -1.40
CA TYR A 63 10.84 -10.48 -2.68
C TYR A 63 10.23 -11.33 -3.78
N ARG A 64 9.67 -10.71 -4.81
CA ARG A 64 9.32 -11.40 -6.06
C ARG A 64 9.61 -10.55 -7.28
N VAL A 65 9.75 -11.22 -8.42
CA VAL A 65 9.76 -10.55 -9.73
C VAL A 65 8.36 -9.99 -10.02
N ARG A 66 8.29 -8.68 -10.33
CA ARG A 66 7.00 -7.99 -10.53
C ARG A 66 6.46 -8.14 -11.95
N CYS A 67 7.33 -8.16 -12.95
CA CYS A 67 6.98 -8.35 -14.36
C CYS A 67 7.92 -9.38 -14.98
N GLU A 68 7.38 -10.26 -15.80
CA GLU A 68 8.15 -11.23 -16.58
C GLU A 68 8.88 -10.51 -17.74
N PRO A 69 10.04 -11.03 -18.21
CA PRO A 69 10.78 -10.42 -19.31
C PRO A 69 9.96 -10.27 -20.61
N ASP A 70 9.02 -11.20 -20.82
CA ASP A 70 8.16 -11.27 -22.00
C ASP A 70 6.83 -10.52 -21.83
N ASP A 71 6.59 -9.90 -20.67
CA ASP A 71 5.39 -9.12 -20.43
C ASP A 71 5.30 -7.92 -21.39
N PRO A 72 4.07 -7.54 -21.81
CA PRO A 72 3.88 -6.39 -22.68
C PRO A 72 4.34 -5.11 -21.97
N ALA A 73 4.85 -4.15 -22.74
CA ALA A 73 5.36 -2.88 -22.22
C ALA A 73 4.36 -2.12 -21.33
N ASP A 74 3.04 -2.29 -21.54
CA ASP A 74 2.01 -1.68 -20.72
C ASP A 74 1.93 -2.26 -19.31
N ALA A 75 2.24 -3.55 -19.12
CA ALA A 75 2.34 -4.16 -17.79
C ALA A 75 3.50 -3.55 -16.99
N TRP A 76 4.66 -3.40 -17.64
CA TRP A 76 5.83 -2.74 -17.05
C TRP A 76 5.55 -1.27 -16.68
N ARG A 77 4.87 -0.52 -17.56
CA ARG A 77 4.47 0.88 -17.27
C ARG A 77 3.49 0.95 -16.11
N SER A 78 2.51 0.05 -16.08
CA SER A 78 1.52 -0.02 -15.01
C SER A 78 2.20 -0.26 -13.66
N ALA A 79 3.06 -1.27 -13.58
CA ALA A 79 3.82 -1.60 -12.36
C ALA A 79 4.66 -0.42 -11.83
N LEU A 80 5.38 0.28 -12.72
CA LEU A 80 6.15 1.48 -12.36
C LEU A 80 5.26 2.63 -11.91
N THR A 81 4.11 2.81 -12.55
CA THR A 81 3.14 3.87 -12.20
C THR A 81 2.56 3.63 -10.82
N THR A 82 2.12 2.40 -10.51
CA THR A 82 1.64 2.02 -9.17
C THR A 82 2.69 2.32 -8.11
N ARG A 83 3.96 2.01 -8.39
CA ARG A 83 5.04 2.29 -7.44
C ARG A 83 5.33 3.78 -7.28
N ALA A 84 5.35 4.54 -8.38
CA ALA A 84 5.52 5.99 -8.33
C ALA A 84 4.40 6.65 -7.53
N GLN A 85 3.16 6.20 -7.70
CA GLN A 85 2.00 6.64 -6.92
C GLN A 85 2.14 6.29 -5.44
N ARG A 86 2.62 5.08 -5.10
CA ARG A 86 2.88 4.70 -3.70
C ARG A 86 3.96 5.59 -3.07
N VAL A 87 5.05 5.88 -3.78
CA VAL A 87 6.11 6.79 -3.30
C VAL A 87 5.59 8.21 -3.15
N GLN A 88 4.85 8.71 -4.14
CA GLN A 88 4.23 10.03 -4.08
C GLN A 88 3.28 10.13 -2.88
N ARG A 89 2.47 9.11 -2.63
CA ARG A 89 1.56 9.00 -1.47
C ARG A 89 2.35 9.04 -0.17
N SER A 90 3.36 8.18 0.01
CA SER A 90 4.19 8.18 1.23
C SER A 90 4.96 9.50 1.44
N LEU A 91 5.31 10.22 0.39
CA LEU A 91 5.91 11.56 0.51
C LEU A 91 4.88 12.60 0.91
N VAL A 92 3.70 12.62 0.28
CA VAL A 92 2.59 13.50 0.68
C VAL A 92 2.22 13.27 2.14
N ASP A 93 2.01 12.02 2.53
CA ASP A 93 1.70 11.63 3.91
C ASP A 93 2.77 12.14 4.90
N ARG A 94 4.05 12.11 4.51
CA ARG A 94 5.17 12.51 5.38
C ARG A 94 5.42 14.02 5.41
N PHE A 95 5.19 14.73 4.31
CA PHE A 95 5.30 16.20 4.29
C PHE A 95 4.12 16.86 5.01
N VAL A 96 2.93 16.27 4.98
CA VAL A 96 1.78 16.69 5.79
C VAL A 96 2.09 16.58 7.29
N LEU A 97 2.86 15.57 7.71
CA LEU A 97 3.27 15.39 9.12
C LEU A 97 4.36 16.37 9.62
N GLU A 98 5.09 17.04 8.73
CA GLU A 98 6.23 17.91 9.09
C GLU A 98 5.90 19.42 9.04
N GLU A 99 4.80 19.84 8.41
CA GLU A 99 4.39 21.26 8.31
C GLU A 99 3.35 21.72 9.35
N ASP A 100 2.78 20.84 10.17
CA ASP A 100 1.76 21.19 11.20
C ASP A 100 2.36 21.73 12.51
N GLY A 101 3.10 22.83 12.39
CA GLY A 101 3.33 23.80 13.46
C GLY A 101 2.61 25.09 13.10
N ASP A 102 1.45 25.32 13.72
CA ASP A 102 0.50 26.43 13.47
C ASP A 102 -0.33 26.30 12.19
N LEU A 103 -1.58 25.83 12.33
CA LEU A 103 -2.79 26.50 11.83
C LEU A 103 -4.03 25.66 12.20
N GLU A 104 -4.75 26.14 13.22
CA GLU A 104 -6.09 25.67 13.57
C GLU A 104 -7.05 25.82 12.36
N ASP A 105 -7.92 24.83 12.16
CA ASP A 105 -9.20 24.92 11.44
C ASP A 105 -9.30 24.45 9.97
N ARG A 106 -8.45 23.52 9.53
CA ARG A 106 -8.72 22.67 8.35
C ARG A 106 -8.22 21.24 8.56
N THR A 107 -9.04 20.35 9.10
CA THR A 107 -8.66 18.94 9.31
C THR A 107 -9.22 18.03 8.20
N PRO A 108 -8.40 17.64 7.20
CA PRO A 108 -8.62 16.43 6.45
C PRO A 108 -7.87 15.23 7.03
N ASP A 109 -6.87 15.38 7.90
CA ASP A 109 -6.04 14.23 8.34
C ASP A 109 -5.88 14.12 9.86
N SER A 110 -6.87 13.48 10.47
CA SER A 110 -6.65 12.83 11.76
C SER A 110 -6.55 11.33 11.48
N ASP A 111 -5.46 10.69 11.92
CA ASP A 111 -5.34 9.22 12.02
C ASP A 111 -6.53 8.60 12.79
N VAL A 112 -7.30 9.43 13.50
CA VAL A 112 -8.52 9.06 14.20
C VAL A 112 -9.67 10.02 13.87
N LEU A 113 -10.70 9.56 13.16
CA LEU A 113 -11.92 10.33 12.95
C LEU A 113 -12.93 10.08 14.07
N THR A 114 -13.76 11.08 14.38
CA THR A 114 -14.82 10.93 15.37
C THR A 114 -16.18 10.85 14.68
N TYR A 115 -16.93 9.80 14.95
CA TYR A 115 -18.32 9.63 14.53
C TYR A 115 -19.18 9.22 15.73
N ASP A 116 -20.28 9.94 15.96
CA ASP A 116 -21.19 9.74 17.10
C ASP A 116 -20.48 9.61 18.46
N SER A 117 -19.54 10.52 18.73
CA SER A 117 -18.67 10.53 19.94
C SER A 117 -17.71 9.34 20.06
N ASN A 118 -17.65 8.44 19.07
CA ASN A 118 -16.73 7.31 19.01
C ASN A 118 -15.56 7.62 18.08
N ARG A 119 -14.39 7.10 18.42
CA ARG A 119 -13.14 7.32 17.68
C ARG A 119 -12.87 6.13 16.76
N PHE A 120 -12.54 6.40 15.51
CA PHE A 120 -12.27 5.40 14.48
C PHE A 120 -10.91 5.66 13.86
N GLU A 121 -10.10 4.62 13.73
CA GLU A 121 -8.79 4.74 13.08
C GLU A 121 -8.95 4.82 11.56
N SER A 122 -8.25 5.77 10.97
CA SER A 122 -8.32 6.06 9.55
C SER A 122 -7.46 5.08 8.74
N VAL A 123 -8.06 4.44 7.73
CA VAL A 123 -7.39 3.58 6.75
C VAL A 123 -7.76 4.09 5.35
N PHE A 124 -6.77 4.57 4.60
CA PHE A 124 -7.00 4.98 3.22
C PHE A 124 -6.96 3.78 2.28
N VAL A 125 -7.91 3.71 1.35
CA VAL A 125 -8.12 2.61 0.41
C VAL A 125 -8.07 3.17 -1.02
N SER A 126 -7.28 2.53 -1.86
CA SER A 126 -7.13 2.81 -3.28
C SER A 126 -7.77 1.69 -4.11
N GLU A 127 -8.19 1.97 -5.34
CA GLU A 127 -8.68 0.95 -6.29
C GLU A 127 -7.69 -0.22 -6.50
N SER A 128 -6.38 0.02 -6.35
CA SER A 128 -5.35 -1.00 -6.49
C SER A 128 -5.13 -1.88 -5.26
N ASP A 129 -5.70 -1.50 -4.11
CA ASP A 129 -5.50 -2.24 -2.87
C ASP A 129 -6.41 -3.48 -2.87
N ASP A 130 -5.83 -4.64 -2.60
CA ASP A 130 -6.56 -5.88 -2.40
C ASP A 130 -7.04 -6.00 -0.94
N LEU A 131 -7.87 -7.02 -0.72
CA LEU A 131 -8.51 -7.23 0.58
C LEU A 131 -7.48 -7.48 1.70
N ASP A 132 -6.41 -8.20 1.39
CA ASP A 132 -5.37 -8.57 2.35
C ASP A 132 -4.56 -7.35 2.78
N ALA A 133 -4.15 -6.49 1.84
CA ALA A 133 -3.45 -5.25 2.15
C ALA A 133 -4.28 -4.33 3.06
N ILE A 134 -5.60 -4.27 2.84
CA ILE A 134 -6.52 -3.48 3.66
C ILE A 134 -6.67 -4.11 5.05
N ALA A 135 -6.82 -5.42 5.14
CA ALA A 135 -6.91 -6.15 6.40
C ALA A 135 -5.64 -5.95 7.25
N ASP A 136 -4.45 -6.07 6.65
CA ASP A 136 -3.17 -5.84 7.33
C ASP A 136 -3.02 -4.38 7.80
N ALA A 137 -3.49 -3.41 7.01
CA ALA A 137 -3.52 -2.01 7.40
C ALA A 137 -4.45 -1.74 8.61
N ILE A 138 -5.58 -2.45 8.69
CA ILE A 138 -6.50 -2.38 9.83
C ILE A 138 -5.83 -2.97 11.07
N VAL A 139 -5.26 -4.18 10.97
CA VAL A 139 -4.63 -4.88 12.11
C VAL A 139 -3.44 -4.09 12.65
N SER A 140 -2.59 -3.56 11.78
CA SER A 140 -1.40 -2.80 12.18
C SER A 140 -1.72 -1.48 12.89
N ARG A 141 -2.89 -0.91 12.63
CA ARG A 141 -3.36 0.33 13.27
C ARG A 141 -4.12 0.05 14.56
N SER A 142 -4.88 -1.05 14.61
CA SER A 142 -5.81 -1.35 15.69
C SER A 142 -5.11 -1.41 17.05
N SER A 143 -5.15 -0.28 17.75
CA SER A 143 -4.44 -0.07 19.02
C SER A 143 -5.30 -0.40 20.25
N GLY A 144 -6.51 -0.90 20.05
CA GLY A 144 -7.47 -1.29 21.11
C GLY A 144 -8.12 -0.11 21.85
N SER A 145 -7.91 1.13 21.39
CA SER A 145 -8.43 2.36 22.04
C SER A 145 -9.55 3.05 21.26
N THR A 146 -9.95 2.48 20.13
CA THR A 146 -10.94 3.02 19.18
C THR A 146 -12.13 2.07 19.05
N ALA A 147 -13.27 2.59 18.58
CA ALA A 147 -14.49 1.81 18.35
C ALA A 147 -14.44 0.99 17.05
N GLY A 148 -13.43 1.23 16.21
CA GLY A 148 -13.25 0.57 14.93
C GLY A 148 -12.37 1.38 13.98
N VAL A 149 -12.60 1.19 12.68
CA VAL A 149 -11.85 1.82 11.61
C VAL A 149 -12.77 2.57 10.64
N VAL A 150 -12.21 3.53 9.92
CA VAL A 150 -12.89 4.22 8.84
C VAL A 150 -12.06 4.07 7.57
N LEU A 151 -12.65 3.44 6.57
CA LEU A 151 -12.07 3.33 5.24
C LEU A 151 -12.32 4.63 4.49
N ARG A 152 -11.27 5.26 3.97
CA ARG A 152 -11.33 6.53 3.24
C ARG A 152 -10.81 6.35 1.83
N SER A 153 -11.42 6.97 0.84
CA SER A 153 -10.92 6.97 -0.54
C SER A 153 -11.36 8.24 -1.27
N PRO A 154 -10.79 8.55 -2.45
CA PRO A 154 -11.43 9.49 -3.35
C PRO A 154 -12.85 9.03 -3.66
N GLY A 155 -13.74 9.98 -3.93
CA GLY A 155 -15.17 9.72 -4.16
C GLY A 155 -15.42 8.85 -5.39
N GLU A 156 -14.51 8.87 -6.37
CA GLU A 156 -14.57 7.99 -7.55
C GLU A 156 -14.35 6.50 -7.20
N ASP A 157 -13.64 6.22 -6.11
CA ASP A 157 -13.30 4.87 -5.65
C ASP A 157 -14.32 4.31 -4.63
N ALA A 158 -15.39 5.03 -4.34
CA ALA A 158 -16.39 4.64 -3.33
C ALA A 158 -16.95 3.22 -3.57
N GLY A 159 -17.09 2.81 -4.83
CA GLY A 159 -17.54 1.46 -5.20
C GLY A 159 -16.56 0.37 -4.76
N HIS A 160 -15.26 0.61 -4.89
CA HIS A 160 -14.22 -0.31 -4.45
C HIS A 160 -14.21 -0.42 -2.92
N VAL A 161 -14.27 0.70 -2.21
CA VAL A 161 -14.35 0.71 -0.74
C VAL A 161 -15.58 -0.04 -0.23
N GLN A 162 -16.73 0.14 -0.87
CA GLN A 162 -17.95 -0.60 -0.51
C GLN A 162 -17.77 -2.11 -0.68
N TRP A 163 -17.17 -2.53 -1.80
CA TRP A 163 -16.88 -3.94 -2.07
C TRP A 163 -15.89 -4.54 -1.05
N CYS A 164 -14.79 -3.84 -0.75
CA CYS A 164 -13.84 -4.25 0.29
C CYS A 164 -14.54 -4.37 1.64
N ALA A 165 -15.32 -3.36 2.02
CA ALA A 165 -16.04 -3.36 3.28
C ALA A 165 -17.08 -4.49 3.37
N ASP A 166 -17.77 -4.85 2.29
CA ASP A 166 -18.66 -6.02 2.26
C ASP A 166 -17.89 -7.32 2.54
N ARG A 167 -16.69 -7.44 1.99
CA ARG A 167 -15.81 -8.60 2.21
C ARG A 167 -15.26 -8.66 3.63
N LEU A 168 -14.83 -7.54 4.20
CA LEU A 168 -14.34 -7.47 5.59
C LEU A 168 -15.45 -7.74 6.62
N CYS A 169 -16.72 -7.61 6.22
CA CYS A 169 -17.88 -7.97 7.03
C CYS A 169 -18.35 -9.42 6.81
N ASP A 170 -17.86 -10.12 5.79
CA ASP A 170 -18.24 -11.50 5.48
C ASP A 170 -17.34 -12.48 6.25
N PRO A 171 -17.88 -13.29 7.18
CA PRO A 171 -17.10 -14.25 7.95
C PRO A 171 -16.32 -15.25 7.09
N SER A 172 -16.81 -15.57 5.89
CA SER A 172 -16.15 -16.50 4.98
C SER A 172 -14.94 -15.90 4.29
N ALA A 173 -14.97 -14.60 3.98
CA ALA A 173 -13.84 -13.89 3.39
C ALA A 173 -12.81 -13.51 4.46
N VAL A 174 -13.25 -13.17 5.68
CA VAL A 174 -12.37 -12.85 6.81
C VAL A 174 -11.45 -14.01 7.17
N ALA A 175 -11.93 -15.25 7.05
CA ALA A 175 -11.12 -16.45 7.28
C ALA A 175 -9.92 -16.61 6.30
N GLU A 176 -9.92 -15.86 5.20
CA GLU A 176 -8.84 -15.81 4.21
C GLU A 176 -7.88 -14.63 4.45
N THR A 177 -8.16 -13.76 5.43
CA THR A 177 -7.39 -12.54 5.75
C THR A 177 -6.73 -12.61 7.13
N SER A 178 -5.95 -11.57 7.49
CA SER A 178 -5.33 -11.42 8.82
C SER A 178 -6.28 -10.92 9.93
N LEU A 179 -7.56 -10.67 9.64
CA LEU A 179 -8.53 -10.21 10.64
C LEU A 179 -9.00 -11.34 11.56
N GLU A 180 -9.06 -11.08 12.87
CA GLU A 180 -9.52 -12.07 13.86
C GLU A 180 -11.04 -12.29 13.81
N GLU A 181 -11.80 -11.22 13.54
CA GLU A 181 -13.28 -11.24 13.51
C GLU A 181 -13.82 -10.34 12.40
N PRO A 182 -15.00 -10.67 11.84
CA PRO A 182 -15.64 -9.82 10.83
C PRO A 182 -16.07 -8.48 11.43
N LEU A 183 -15.80 -7.41 10.69
CA LEU A 183 -16.21 -6.06 11.06
C LEU A 183 -17.70 -5.85 10.78
N GLN A 184 -18.26 -4.76 11.28
CA GLN A 184 -19.64 -4.37 11.02
C GLN A 184 -19.73 -2.99 10.35
N LYS A 185 -20.40 -2.91 9.20
CA LYS A 185 -20.73 -1.62 8.56
C LYS A 185 -21.65 -0.80 9.47
N GLU A 186 -21.22 0.42 9.78
CA GLU A 186 -22.00 1.33 10.61
C GLU A 186 -22.56 2.49 9.80
N TYR A 187 -21.69 3.23 9.12
CA TYR A 187 -22.06 4.48 8.45
C TYR A 187 -21.16 4.74 7.24
N SER A 188 -21.65 5.50 6.28
CA SER A 188 -20.82 6.04 5.21
C SER A 188 -21.25 7.45 4.86
N ASP A 189 -20.29 8.32 4.56
CA ASP A 189 -20.53 9.65 4.04
C ASP A 189 -19.59 10.00 2.88
N VAL A 190 -19.87 11.16 2.29
CA VAL A 190 -19.00 11.80 1.32
C VAL A 190 -18.70 13.20 1.87
N ALA A 191 -17.43 13.49 2.10
CA ALA A 191 -16.94 14.75 2.62
C ALA A 191 -16.14 15.50 1.54
N GLY A 192 -16.25 16.82 1.49
CA GLY A 192 -15.50 17.64 0.54
C GLY A 192 -16.29 18.88 0.12
N ASP A 193 -15.58 20.01 0.00
CA ASP A 193 -16.17 21.30 -0.39
C ASP A 193 -16.15 21.52 -1.92
N ASP A 194 -15.37 20.73 -2.66
CA ASP A 194 -15.29 20.75 -4.12
C ASP A 194 -15.81 19.42 -4.70
N LYS A 195 -16.67 19.52 -5.71
CA LYS A 195 -17.23 18.37 -6.43
C LYS A 195 -16.18 17.49 -7.14
N ASN A 196 -14.99 18.03 -7.38
CA ASN A 196 -13.88 17.29 -8.00
C ASN A 196 -12.88 16.76 -6.97
N ASP A 197 -13.09 17.05 -5.69
CA ASP A 197 -12.23 16.66 -4.57
C ASP A 197 -13.11 16.18 -3.42
N LEU A 198 -13.89 15.14 -3.72
CA LEU A 198 -14.76 14.47 -2.76
C LEU A 198 -14.02 13.27 -2.19
N GLU A 199 -14.16 13.06 -0.89
CA GLU A 199 -13.67 11.90 -0.17
C GLU A 199 -14.85 11.05 0.29
N PHE A 200 -14.83 9.76 -0.05
CA PHE A 200 -15.77 8.79 0.48
C PHE A 200 -15.22 8.20 1.78
N ARG A 201 -16.06 8.09 2.81
CA ARG A 201 -15.69 7.49 4.10
C ARG A 201 -16.69 6.42 4.49
N LEU A 202 -16.20 5.30 5.00
CA LEU A 202 -17.01 4.17 5.44
C LEU A 202 -16.51 3.69 6.81
N PHE A 203 -17.35 3.87 7.82
CA PHE A 203 -17.09 3.52 9.21
C PHE A 203 -17.47 2.06 9.46
N LEU A 204 -16.51 1.32 10.01
CA LEU A 204 -16.59 -0.08 10.38
C LEU A 204 -16.32 -0.23 11.86
N ARG A 205 -17.19 -0.93 12.59
CA ARG A 205 -16.96 -1.29 14.00
C ARG A 205 -16.35 -2.66 14.15
N GLN A 206 -15.56 -2.79 15.20
CA GLN A 206 -15.29 -4.09 15.79
C GLN A 206 -16.56 -4.59 16.52
N PRO A 207 -16.86 -5.89 16.44
CA PRO A 207 -18.05 -6.49 17.06
C PRO A 207 -18.07 -6.40 18.60
#